data_AF-A0A349PM42-F1
#
_entry.id   AF-A0A349PM42-F1
#
_cell.length_a   1.000
_cell.length_b   1.000
_cell.length_c   1.000
_cell.angle_alpha   90.00
_cell.angle_beta   90.00
_cell.angle_gamma   90.00
#
_symmetry.space_group_name_H-M   'P 1'
#
loop_
_entity.id
_entity.type
_entity.pdbx_description
1 polymer ?
#
loop_
_entity_poly.entity_id
_entity_poly.type
_entity_poly.pdbx_seq_one_letter_code
_entity_poly.pdbx_strand_id
1 'polypeptide(L)'
;MIKQLIDLKNRLGENPELKPIYFGILNFATKNKTAEFLAKKRYFENCKNCINFVDEENDLLKIEDKEIQQLSNKMCNLCGCVASYKLRQSINKCEQWQK
;
A
#
# COMPACT_ATOMS: atom_id res chain seq x y z
N MET A 1 -6.21 1.48 18.03
CA MET A 1 -6.57 0.86 16.74
C MET A 1 -7.93 1.32 16.20
N ILE A 2 -9.08 1.05 16.84
CA ILE A 2 -10.41 1.43 16.32
C ILE A 2 -10.56 2.95 16.10
N LYS A 3 -10.16 3.79 17.06
CA LYS A 3 -10.23 5.26 16.94
C LYS A 3 -9.39 5.82 15.78
N GLN A 4 -8.23 5.21 15.51
CA GLN A 4 -7.36 5.59 14.39
C GLN A 4 -7.98 5.20 13.04
N LEU A 5 -8.67 4.07 12.96
CA LEU A 5 -9.39 3.66 11.75
C LEU A 5 -10.58 4.57 11.44
N ILE A 6 -11.28 5.04 12.48
CA ILE A 6 -12.35 6.03 12.35
C ILE A 6 -11.80 7.37 11.85
N ASP A 7 -10.67 7.83 12.41
CA ASP A 7 -10.01 9.06 11.97
C ASP A 7 -9.53 8.97 10.51
N LEU A 8 -8.88 7.86 10.14
CA LEU A 8 -8.51 7.54 8.76
C LEU A 8 -9.74 7.59 7.82
N LYS A 9 -10.85 6.98 8.24
CA LYS A 9 -12.09 6.96 7.46
C LYS A 9 -12.67 8.37 7.26
N ASN A 10 -12.56 9.24 8.25
CA ASN A 10 -13.02 10.63 8.12
C ASN A 10 -12.13 11.43 7.15
N ARG A 11 -10.81 11.20 7.18
CA ARG A 11 -9.86 11.85 6.26
C ARG A 11 -9.94 11.38 4.80
N LEU A 12 -10.62 10.25 4.52
CA LEU A 12 -10.83 9.73 3.16
C LEU A 12 -11.60 10.68 2.21
N GLY A 13 -12.15 11.78 2.74
CA GLY A 13 -12.84 12.83 1.98
C GLY A 13 -12.10 14.16 1.87
N GLU A 14 -11.02 14.39 2.61
CA GLU A 14 -10.48 15.76 2.81
C GLU A 14 -9.39 16.16 1.80
N ASN A 15 -8.60 15.20 1.31
CA ASN A 15 -7.59 15.44 0.27
C ASN A 15 -7.65 14.32 -0.79
N PRO A 16 -8.16 14.60 -2.01
CA PRO A 16 -8.27 13.62 -3.09
C PRO A 16 -6.94 12.93 -3.44
N GLU A 17 -5.81 13.62 -3.31
CA GLU A 17 -4.48 13.09 -3.65
C GLU A 17 -3.99 12.05 -2.64
N LEU A 18 -4.33 12.22 -1.36
CA LEU A 18 -3.94 11.29 -0.28
C LEU A 18 -4.93 10.13 -0.13
N LYS A 19 -6.12 10.25 -0.70
CA LYS A 19 -7.17 9.23 -0.65
C LYS A 19 -6.68 7.81 -1.01
N PRO A 20 -5.87 7.59 -2.07
CA PRO A 20 -5.36 6.26 -2.40
C PRO A 20 -4.50 5.66 -1.28
N ILE A 21 -3.66 6.47 -0.64
CA ILE A 21 -2.76 6.01 0.44
C ILE A 21 -3.59 5.59 1.65
N TYR A 22 -4.54 6.42 2.06
CA TYR A 22 -5.45 6.11 3.18
C TYR A 22 -6.30 4.86 2.92
N PHE A 23 -6.78 4.64 1.69
CA PHE A 23 -7.45 3.39 1.33
C PHE A 23 -6.52 2.19 1.46
N GLY A 24 -5.26 2.33 1.03
CA GLY A 24 -4.24 1.30 1.19
C GLY A 24 -3.99 0.94 2.66
N ILE A 25 -3.86 1.95 3.52
CA ILE A 25 -3.69 1.79 4.97
C ILE A 25 -4.92 1.09 5.57
N LEU A 26 -6.13 1.55 5.23
CA LEU A 26 -7.37 0.95 5.75
C LEU A 26 -7.49 -0.51 5.32
N ASN A 27 -7.20 -0.83 4.07
CA ASN A 27 -7.26 -2.19 3.55
C ASN A 27 -6.22 -3.12 4.20
N PHE A 28 -5.03 -2.60 4.49
CA PHE A 28 -4.02 -3.32 5.26
C PHE A 28 -4.50 -3.59 6.69
N ALA A 29 -4.90 -2.53 7.41
CA ALA A 29 -5.26 -2.62 8.82
C ALA A 29 -6.52 -3.45 9.07
N THR A 30 -7.46 -3.47 8.12
CA THR A 30 -8.70 -4.27 8.20
C THR A 30 -8.55 -5.67 7.59
N LYS A 31 -7.35 -6.03 7.10
CA LYS A 31 -7.06 -7.32 6.45
C LYS A 31 -8.05 -7.66 5.33
N ASN A 32 -8.39 -6.66 4.52
CA ASN A 32 -9.35 -6.82 3.43
C ASN A 32 -8.82 -7.85 2.41
N LYS A 33 -9.55 -8.96 2.26
CA LYS A 33 -9.09 -10.11 1.46
C LYS A 33 -9.02 -9.84 -0.03
N THR A 34 -9.95 -9.04 -0.57
CA THR A 34 -9.90 -8.62 -1.99
C THR A 34 -8.68 -7.75 -2.24
N ALA A 35 -8.39 -6.80 -1.34
CA ALA A 35 -7.21 -5.94 -1.46
C ALA A 35 -5.90 -6.72 -1.29
N GLU A 36 -5.85 -7.68 -0.36
CA GLU A 36 -4.72 -8.59 -0.19
C GLU A 36 -4.44 -9.40 -1.46
N PHE A 37 -5.48 -9.99 -2.06
CA PHE A 37 -5.37 -10.71 -3.33
C PHE A 37 -4.82 -9.83 -4.45
N LEU A 38 -5.38 -8.61 -4.61
CA LEU A 38 -4.90 -7.66 -5.60
C LEU A 38 -3.44 -7.25 -5.35
N ALA A 39 -3.05 -7.06 -4.10
CA ALA A 39 -1.68 -6.73 -3.74
C ALA A 39 -0.70 -7.84 -4.11
N LYS A 40 -1.05 -9.11 -3.81
CA LYS A 40 -0.27 -10.29 -4.24
C LYS A 40 -0.11 -10.32 -5.75
N LYS A 41 -1.22 -10.18 -6.49
CA LYS A 41 -1.22 -10.18 -7.96
C LYS A 41 -0.30 -9.08 -8.52
N ARG A 42 -0.48 -7.84 -8.07
CA ARG A 42 0.34 -6.69 -8.51
C ARG A 42 1.81 -6.85 -8.17
N TYR A 43 2.12 -7.44 -7.01
CA TYR A 43 3.49 -7.75 -6.65
C TYR A 43 4.12 -8.73 -7.65
N PHE A 44 3.51 -9.90 -7.84
CA PHE A 44 4.11 -10.95 -8.68
C PHE A 44 4.17 -10.60 -10.16
N GLU A 45 3.15 -9.91 -10.68
CA GLU A 45 3.08 -9.57 -12.10
C GLU A 45 3.93 -8.35 -12.44
N ASN A 46 4.10 -7.40 -11.51
CA ASN A 46 4.68 -6.10 -11.83
C ASN A 46 5.77 -5.65 -10.84
N CYS A 47 5.44 -5.49 -9.56
CA CYS A 47 6.34 -4.80 -8.64
C CYS A 47 7.58 -5.61 -8.24
N LYS A 48 7.54 -6.95 -8.28
CA LYS A 48 8.68 -7.82 -7.93
C LYS A 48 9.95 -7.49 -8.70
N ASN A 49 9.83 -7.12 -9.97
CA ASN A 49 10.96 -6.80 -10.85
C ASN A 49 11.03 -5.28 -11.16
N CYS A 50 10.27 -4.45 -10.45
CA CYS A 50 10.25 -3.02 -10.70
C CYS A 50 11.47 -2.35 -10.06
N ILE A 51 12.21 -1.53 -10.84
CA ILE A 51 13.38 -0.77 -10.34
C ILE A 51 13.03 0.17 -9.18
N ASN A 52 11.77 0.59 -9.09
CA ASN A 52 11.29 1.47 -8.02
C ASN A 52 10.83 0.70 -6.78
N PHE A 53 10.85 -0.64 -6.78
CA PHE A 53 10.51 -1.45 -5.61
C PHE A 53 11.79 -1.67 -4.79
N VAL A 54 11.96 -0.86 -3.76
CA VAL A 54 13.20 -0.74 -2.98
C VAL A 54 12.93 -0.94 -1.49
N ASP A 55 13.98 -1.06 -0.69
CA ASP A 55 13.88 -1.06 0.76
C ASP A 55 13.43 0.30 1.29
N GLU A 56 12.59 0.29 2.32
CA GLU A 56 12.20 1.48 3.06
C GLU A 56 13.39 1.96 3.91
N GLU A 57 13.88 3.17 3.61
CA GLU A 57 15.03 3.76 4.30
C GLU A 57 14.63 4.36 5.66
N ASN A 58 13.37 4.79 5.80
CA ASN A 58 12.89 5.39 7.03
C ASN A 58 12.41 4.33 8.02
N ASP A 59 13.18 4.11 9.09
CA ASP A 59 12.86 3.14 10.14
C ASP A 59 11.48 3.34 10.79
N LEU A 60 10.95 4.58 10.81
CA LEU A 60 9.60 4.85 11.36
C LEU A 60 8.47 4.40 10.42
N LEU A 61 8.76 4.23 9.14
CA LEU A 61 7.79 3.81 8.11
C LEU A 61 7.91 2.33 7.75
N LYS A 62 8.97 1.67 8.22
CA LYS A 62 9.13 0.22 8.13
C LYS A 62 7.96 -0.47 8.82
N ILE A 63 7.35 -1.40 8.09
CA ILE A 63 6.28 -2.25 8.61
C ILE A 63 6.48 -3.69 8.19
N GLU A 64 6.03 -4.58 9.06
CA GLU A 64 5.95 -6.00 8.78
C GLU A 64 4.60 -6.34 8.14
N ASP A 65 4.64 -7.01 6.99
CA ASP A 65 3.46 -7.52 6.29
C ASP A 65 3.40 -9.04 6.44
N LYS A 66 2.57 -9.49 7.37
CA LYS A 66 2.47 -10.93 7.71
C LYS A 66 1.77 -11.73 6.61
N GLU A 67 0.93 -11.08 5.82
CA GLU A 67 0.13 -11.69 4.76
C GLU A 67 0.90 -11.77 3.43
N ILE A 68 1.85 -10.85 3.19
CA ILE A 68 2.72 -10.80 2.01
C ILE A 68 4.13 -10.40 2.44
N GLN A 69 4.91 -11.34 2.96
CA GLN A 69 6.22 -11.08 3.55
C GLN A 69 7.18 -10.29 2.65
N GLN A 70 7.10 -10.48 1.33
CA GLN A 70 7.93 -9.78 0.35
C GLN A 70 7.70 -8.26 0.32
N LEU A 71 6.57 -7.77 0.86
CA LEU A 71 6.28 -6.34 0.96
C LEU A 71 6.79 -5.72 2.27
N SER A 72 7.23 -6.53 3.23
CA SER A 72 7.72 -6.05 4.52
C SER A 72 8.93 -5.16 4.32
N ASN A 73 8.91 -3.99 4.96
CA ASN A 73 9.98 -3.00 4.89
C ASN A 73 10.34 -2.57 3.46
N LYS A 74 9.39 -2.68 2.52
CA LYS A 74 9.57 -2.23 1.14
C LYS A 74 8.73 -0.99 0.88
N MET A 75 9.20 -0.18 -0.06
CA MET A 75 8.52 1.01 -0.54
C MET A 75 8.58 1.11 -2.06
N CYS A 76 7.84 2.08 -2.61
CA CYS A 76 7.99 2.50 -3.99
C CYS A 76 8.71 3.84 -4.08
N ASN A 77 9.94 3.86 -4.61
CA ASN A 77 10.77 5.07 -4.73
C ASN A 77 10.14 6.17 -5.59
N LEU A 78 9.32 5.80 -6.58
CA LEU A 78 8.66 6.78 -7.45
C LEU A 78 7.67 7.68 -6.71
N CYS A 79 7.00 7.18 -5.68
CA CYS A 79 5.95 7.92 -4.97
C CYS A 79 6.12 7.95 -3.45
N GLY A 80 7.25 7.46 -2.93
CA GLY A 80 7.54 7.45 -1.49
C GLY A 80 6.59 6.61 -0.64
N CYS A 81 5.79 5.71 -1.22
CA CYS A 81 4.75 4.99 -0.47
C CYS A 81 5.23 3.60 -0.04
N VAL A 82 4.98 3.26 1.22
CA VAL A 82 5.12 1.91 1.77
C VAL A 82 4.35 0.90 0.91
N ALA A 83 5.03 -0.17 0.50
CA ALA A 83 4.55 -1.10 -0.52
C ALA A 83 3.24 -1.80 -0.12
N SER A 84 3.14 -2.22 1.14
CA SER A 84 1.93 -2.90 1.66
C SER A 84 0.68 -2.03 1.59
N TYR A 85 0.80 -0.72 1.74
CA TYR A 85 -0.32 0.20 1.59
C TYR A 85 -0.58 0.47 0.12
N LYS A 86 0.46 0.81 -0.63
CA LYS A 86 0.35 1.14 -2.06
C LYS A 86 -0.31 0.01 -2.85
N LEU A 87 0.08 -1.24 -2.64
CA LEU A 87 -0.44 -2.35 -3.45
C LEU A 87 -1.86 -2.77 -3.09
N ARG A 88 -2.40 -2.30 -1.96
CA ARG A 88 -3.75 -2.61 -1.47
C ARG A 88 -4.79 -1.52 -1.80
N GLN A 89 -4.43 -0.42 -2.45
CA GLN A 89 -5.38 0.62 -2.85
C GLN A 89 -6.03 0.35 -4.21
N SER A 90 -7.21 0.91 -4.46
CA SER A 90 -8.01 0.67 -5.69
C SER A 90 -8.27 1.92 -6.52
N ILE A 91 -7.74 3.09 -6.11
CA ILE A 91 -8.15 4.40 -6.60
C ILE A 91 -7.18 4.95 -7.63
N ASN A 92 -5.88 4.92 -7.34
CA ASN A 92 -4.84 5.43 -8.23
C ASN A 92 -4.07 4.27 -8.86
N LYS A 93 -4.27 4.03 -10.16
CA LYS A 93 -3.58 2.95 -10.85
C LYS A 93 -2.14 3.38 -11.15
N CYS A 94 -1.16 2.60 -10.70
CA CYS A 94 0.21 2.76 -11.16
C CYS A 94 0.30 2.37 -12.64
N GLU A 95 1.07 3.11 -13.43
CA GLU A 95 1.33 2.80 -14.84
C GLU A 95 1.91 1.38 -15.02
N GLN A 96 2.69 0.93 -14.03
CA GLN A 96 3.26 -0.40 -14.02
C GLN A 96 2.22 -1.50 -13.73
N TRP A 97 0.98 -1.19 -13.34
CA TRP A 97 -0.06 -2.20 -13.08
C TRP A 97 -0.96 -2.46 -14.29
N GLN A 98 -0.80 -1.72 -15.38
CA GLN A 98 -1.63 -1.83 -16.58
C GLN A 98 -1.00 -2.67 -17.70
N LYS A 99 0.03 -3.46 -17.39
CA LYS A 99 0.60 -4.45 -18.31
C LYS A 99 0.01 -5.82 -18.03
#